data_AF-A0A520U543-F1
#
_entry.id   AF-A0A520U543-F1
#
_cell.length_a   1.000
_cell.length_b   1.000
_cell.length_c   1.000
_cell.angle_alpha   90.00
_cell.angle_beta   90.00
_cell.angle_gamma   90.00
#
_symmetry.space_group_name_H-M   'P 1'
#
loop_
_entity.id
_entity.type
_entity.pdbx_description
1 polymer ?
#
loop_
_entity_poly.entity_id
_entity_poly.type
_entity_poly.pdbx_seq_one_letter_code
_entity_poly.pdbx_strand_id
1 'polypeptide(L)' 'MEKVDIAIIGGGPGGATLANILASRGVSTALIERQKDFSKEFRGEGLMPSGKAVLEQIGFDLDDVDYRKVEE' A
#
# COMPACT_ATOMS: atom_id res chain seq x y z
N MET A 1 6.37 8.88 24.88
CA MET A 1 5.56 8.13 23.90
C MET A 1 5.23 9.13 22.80
N GLU A 2 5.64 8.86 21.56
CA GLU A 2 5.27 9.70 20.42
C GLU A 2 3.76 9.61 20.19
N LYS A 3 3.12 10.75 19.92
CA LYS A 3 1.70 10.82 19.59
C LYS A 3 1.56 10.93 18.08
N VAL A 4 0.63 10.15 17.53
CA VAL A 4 0.21 10.24 16.13
C VAL A 4 -1.28 10.57 16.09
N ASP A 5 -1.71 11.20 15.00
CA ASP A 5 -3.11 11.55 14.79
C ASP A 5 -3.90 10.30 14.37
N ILE A 6 -3.28 9.44 13.55
CA ILE A 6 -3.90 8.23 13.00
C ILE A 6 -2.98 7.01 13.23
N ALA A 7 -3.56 5.94 13.78
CA ALA A 7 -2.91 4.63 13.86
C ALA A 7 -3.63 3.63 12.95
N ILE A 8 -2.87 2.96 12.08
CA ILE A 8 -3.35 1.95 11.13
C ILE A 8 -2.79 0.60 11.55
N ILE A 9 -3.69 -0.37 11.78
CA ILE A 9 -3.32 -1.73 12.18
C ILE A 9 -3.42 -2.65 10.97
N GLY A 10 -2.29 -3.17 10.50
CA GLY A 10 -2.15 -4.07 9.36
C GLY A 10 -1.48 -3.42 8.14
N GLY A 11 -0.31 -3.94 7.76
CA GLY A 11 0.49 -3.58 6.58
C GLY A 11 0.10 -4.34 5.32
N GLY A 12 -1.19 -4.61 5.14
CA GLY A 12 -1.74 -5.12 3.87
C GLY A 12 -1.80 -4.03 2.79
N PRO A 13 -2.20 -4.37 1.55
CA PRO A 13 -2.29 -3.39 0.46
C PRO A 13 -3.12 -2.15 0.83
N GLY A 14 -4.28 -2.32 1.46
CA GLY A 14 -5.11 -1.20 1.90
C GLY A 14 -4.47 -0.35 3.00
N GLY A 15 -3.87 -0.98 4.02
CA GLY A 15 -3.25 -0.27 5.15
C GLY A 15 -1.99 0.49 4.74
N ALA A 16 -1.12 -0.14 3.94
CA ALA A 16 0.07 0.50 3.40
C ALA A 16 -0.30 1.66 2.46
N THR A 17 -1.30 1.47 1.60
CA THR A 17 -1.78 2.52 0.68
C THR A 17 -2.34 3.71 1.46
N LEU A 18 -3.20 3.48 2.46
CA LEU A 18 -3.76 4.53 3.29
C LEU A 18 -2.68 5.28 4.08
N ALA A 19 -1.73 4.54 4.68
CA ALA A 19 -0.61 5.13 5.41
C ALA A 19 0.21 6.05 4.50
N ASN A 20 0.50 5.62 3.27
CA ASN A 20 1.21 6.44 2.28
C ASN A 20 0.44 7.72 1.92
N ILE A 21 -0.87 7.61 1.65
CA ILE A 21 -1.72 8.75 1.30
C ILE A 21 -1.78 9.80 2.42
N LEU A 22 -1.89 9.36 3.67
CA LEU A 22 -1.96 10.24 4.84
C LEU A 22 -0.60 10.88 5.15
N ALA A 23 0.46 10.07 5.19
CA ALA A 23 1.82 10.55 5.47
C ALA A 23 2.31 11.52 4.39
N SER A 24 2.06 11.24 3.11
CA SER A 24 2.41 12.15 1.99
C SER A 24 1.69 13.50 2.05
N ARG A 25 0.57 13.59 2.79
CA ARG A 25 -0.18 14.83 3.04
C ARG A 25 0.17 15.48 4.38
N GLY A 26 1.22 15.01 5.07
CA GLY A 26 1.70 15.58 6.33
C GLY A 26 0.88 15.17 7.57
N VAL A 27 0.01 14.17 7.48
CA VAL A 27 -0.74 13.67 8.64
C VAL A 27 0.15 12.75 9.47
N SER A 28 0.26 13.01 10.78
CA SER A 28 1.04 12.16 11.68
C SER A 28 0.41 10.78 11.78
N THR A 29 1.05 9.78 11.18
CA THR A 29 0.46 8.45 10.95
C THR A 29 1.42 7.35 11.40
N ALA A 30 0.92 6.40 12.19
CA ALA A 30 1.63 5.15 12.50
C ALA A 30 1.02 3.98 11.74
N LEU A 31 1.84 3.18 11.06
CA LEU A 31 1.46 1.88 10.49
C LEU A 31 2.08 0.77 11.34
N ILE A 32 1.25 -0.14 11.83
CA ILE A 32 1.66 -1.23 12.73
C ILE A 32 1.36 -2.55 12.05
N GLU A 33 2.39 -3.37 11.82
CA GLU A 33 2.30 -4.70 11.21
C GLU A 33 2.99 -5.72 12.11
N ARG A 34 2.40 -6.91 12.23
CA ARG A 34 2.98 -8.02 13.02
C ARG A 34 4.12 -8.71 12.28
N GLN A 35 4.04 -8.78 10.96
CA GLN A 35 5.04 -9.40 10.10
C GLN A 35 6.25 -8.48 10.00
N LYS A 36 7.43 -9.08 10.16
CA LYS A 36 8.71 -8.36 10.15
C LYS A 36 9.35 -8.28 8.77
N ASP A 37 8.80 -9.03 7.83
CA ASP A 37 9.24 -9.13 6.45
C ASP A 37 8.03 -9.25 5.53
N PHE A 38 8.30 -9.20 4.22
CA PHE A 38 7.30 -9.39 3.17
C PHE A 38 7.31 -10.82 2.65
N SER A 39 7.62 -11.81 3.49
CA SER A 39 7.54 -13.22 3.09
C SER A 39 6.16 -13.51 2.53
N LYS A 40 6.14 -14.30 1.45
CA LYS A 40 4.96 -14.52 0.59
C LYS A 40 3.85 -15.26 1.35
N GLU A 41 3.08 -14.54 2.16
CA GLU A 41 1.68 -14.89 2.40
C GLU A 41 0.84 -14.42 1.23
N PHE A 42 -0.18 -15.19 0.88
CA PHE A 42 -1.11 -14.89 -0.20
C PHE A 42 -1.68 -13.48 -0.04
N ARG A 43 -1.43 -12.61 -1.02
CA ARG A 43 -1.94 -11.23 -1.08
C ARG A 43 -2.39 -11.01 -2.52
N GLY A 44 -3.70 -10.86 -2.73
CA GLY A 44 -4.36 -10.53 -4.01
C GLY A 44 -3.55 -10.83 -5.28
N GLU A 45 -3.87 -11.93 -5.97
CA GLU A 45 -3.09 -12.43 -7.11
C GLU A 45 -3.13 -11.54 -8.35
N GLY A 46 -4.04 -10.56 -8.40
CA GLY A 46 -4.21 -9.68 -9.53
C GLY A 46 -4.58 -8.27 -9.10
N LEU A 47 -4.13 -7.31 -9.90
CA LEU A 47 -4.55 -5.92 -9.82
C LEU A 47 -5.37 -5.59 -11.07
N MET A 48 -6.63 -5.20 -10.86
CA MET A 48 -7.49 -4.76 -11.96
C MET A 48 -7.05 -3.40 -12.49
N PRO A 49 -7.38 -3.04 -13.76
CA PRO A 49 -7.05 -1.73 -14.33
C PRO A 49 -7.50 -0.54 -13.47
N SER A 50 -8.66 -0.65 -12.79
CA SER A 50 -9.14 0.37 -11.85
C SER A 50 -8.22 0.53 -10.63
N GLY A 51 -7.65 -0.55 -10.12
CA GLY A 51 -6.66 -0.52 -9.04
C GLY A 51 -5.34 0.11 -9.49
N LYS A 52 -4.88 -0.22 -10.70
CA LYS A 52 -3.70 0.43 -11.32
C LYS A 52 -3.89 1.94 -11.41
N ALA A 53 -5.04 2.40 -11.93
CA ALA A 53 -5.34 3.82 -12.06
C ALA A 53 -5.32 4.58 -10.71
N VAL A 54 -5.81 3.95 -9.64
CA VAL A 54 -5.76 4.55 -8.30
C VAL A 54 -4.32 4.66 -7.78
N LEU A 55 -3.49 3.63 -7.99
CA LEU A 55 -2.08 3.66 -7.58
C LEU A 55 -1.29 4.75 -8.33
N GLU A 56 -1.54 4.93 -9.62
CA GLU A 56 -0.95 6.03 -10.41
C GLU A 56 -1.36 7.40 -9.88
N GLN A 57 -2.63 7.59 -9.51
CA GLN A 57 -3.14 8.85 -8.96
C GLN A 57 -2.48 9.25 -7.63
N ILE A 58 -1.98 8.28 -6.88
CA ILE A 58 -1.28 8.53 -5.61
C ILE A 58 0.25 8.48 -5.75
N GLY A 59 0.75 8.48 -6.99
CA GLY A 59 2.17 8.63 -7.31
C GLY A 59 2.97 7.34 -7.40
N PHE A 60 2.31 6.17 -7.53
CA PHE A 60 3.00 4.91 -7.82
C PHE A 60 2.91 4.61 -9.31
N ASP A 61 4.06 4.67 -9.98
CA ASP A 61 4.19 4.09 -11.31
C ASP A 61 4.42 2.58 -11.16
N LEU A 62 3.49 1.78 -11.68
CA LEU A 62 3.63 0.33 -11.66
C LEU A 62 4.61 -0.18 -12.71
N ASP A 63 4.93 0.62 -13.72
CA ASP A 63 5.89 0.21 -14.76
C ASP A 63 7.34 0.15 -14.22
N ASP A 64 7.58 0.72 -13.03
CA ASP A 64 8.82 0.57 -12.25
C ASP A 64 8.89 -0.74 -11.43
N VAL A 65 7.84 -1.55 -11.46
CA VAL A 65 7.73 -2.80 -10.70
C VAL A 65 7.69 -3.98 -11.66
N ASP A 66 8.34 -5.09 -11.30
CA ASP A 66 8.23 -6.33 -12.06
C ASP A 66 6.84 -6.96 -11.83
N TYR A 67 5.97 -6.93 -12.84
CA TYR A 67 4.68 -7.59 -12.81
C TYR A 67 4.36 -8.25 -14.16
N ARG A 68 3.56 -9.32 -14.11
CA ARG A 68 3.04 -9.97 -15.30
C ARG A 68 1.71 -9.33 -15.69
N LYS A 69 1.62 -8.78 -16.90
CA LYS A 69 0.33 -8.46 -17.53
C LYS A 69 -0.36 -9.76 -17.92
N VAL A 70 -1.60 -9.93 -17.47
CA VAL A 70 -2.48 -11.03 -17.87
C VAL A 70 -3.51 -10.42 -18.81
N GLU A 71 -3.36 -10.67 -20.11
CA GLU A 71 -4.35 -10.34 -21.12
C GLU A 71 -5.29 -11.55 -21.27
N GLU A 72 -6.58 -11.30 -21.53
CA GLU A 72 -7.56 -12.35 -21.88
C GLU A 72 -7.24 -12.99 -23.23
#